data_AF-A0A235B117-F1
#
_entry.id   AF-A0A235B117-F1
#
_cell.length_a   1.000
_cell.length_b   1.000
_cell.length_c   1.000
_cell.angle_alpha   90.00
_cell.angle_beta   90.00
_cell.angle_gamma   90.00
#
_symmetry.space_group_name_H-M   'P 1'
#
loop_
_entity.id
_entity.type
_entity.pdbx_description
1 polymer ?
#
loop_
_entity_poly.entity_id
_entity_poly.type
_entity_poly.pdbx_seq_one_letter_code
_entity_poly.pdbx_strand_id
1 'polypeptide(L)' 'MKLKIAVQMDPIARINIRGDSTFALLLEAQKRGHG' A
#
# COMPACT_ATOMS: atom_id res chain seq x y z
N MET A 1 -14.88 8.84 5.18
CA MET A 1 -14.15 9.94 4.50
C MET A 1 -12.99 9.34 3.72
N LYS A 2 -12.80 9.69 2.45
CA LYS A 2 -11.71 9.15 1.62
C LYS A 2 -10.47 10.03 1.74
N LEU A 3 -9.36 9.46 2.19
CA LEU A 3 -8.07 10.13 2.22
C LEU A 3 -7.32 9.90 0.91
N LYS A 4 -6.57 10.91 0.48
CA LYS A 4 -5.58 10.76 -0.59
C LYS A 4 -4.29 10.24 0.04
N ILE A 5 -3.86 9.04 -0.34
CA ILE A 5 -2.70 8.37 0.26
C ILE A 5 -1.62 8.22 -0.80
N ALA A 6 -0.45 8.78 -0.51
CA ALA A 6 0.77 8.53 -1.26
C ALA A 6 1.73 7.73 -0.39
N VAL A 7 2.44 6.78 -1.01
CA VAL A 7 3.45 5.97 -0.34
C VAL A 7 4.74 6.04 -1.14
N GLN A 8 5.82 6.39 -0.46
CA GLN A 8 7.18 6.28 -0.97
C GLN A 8 7.78 4.99 -0.42
N MET A 9 8.29 4.14 -1.31
CA MET A 9 8.91 2.87 -0.99
C MET A 9 9.99 2.53 -2.03
N ASP A 10 10.76 1.48 -1.77
CA ASP A 10 11.62 0.86 -2.77
C ASP A 10 10.81 0.40 -4.00
N PRO A 11 11.42 0.18 -5.18
CA PRO A 11 10.69 -0.19 -6.38
C PRO A 11 9.74 -1.38 -6.19
N ILE A 12 8.42 -1.14 -6.29
CA ILE A 12 7.35 -2.11 -6.01
C ILE A 12 7.45 -3.41 -6.82
N ALA A 13 8.10 -3.37 -7.99
CA ALA A 13 8.28 -4.54 -8.85
C ALA A 13 9.15 -5.65 -8.22
N ARG A 14 9.91 -5.35 -7.16
CA ARG A 14 10.88 -6.28 -6.56
C ARG A 14 10.54 -6.75 -5.15
N ILE A 15 9.38 -6.37 -4.61
CA ILE A 15 9.02 -6.70 -3.22
C ILE A 15 8.52 -8.15 -3.09
N ASN A 16 8.71 -8.74 -1.91
CA ASN A 16 8.01 -9.97 -1.53
C ASN A 16 6.64 -9.63 -0.94
N ILE A 17 5.60 -9.76 -1.75
CA ILE A 17 4.21 -9.42 -1.37
C ILE A 17 3.75 -10.11 -0.06
N ARG A 18 4.25 -11.31 0.25
CA ARG A 18 3.86 -12.04 1.47
C ARG A 18 4.54 -11.52 2.73
N GLY A 19 5.66 -10.82 2.61
CA GLY A 19 6.44 -10.29 3.74
C GLY A 19 6.52 -8.77 3.81
N ASP A 20 5.97 -8.07 2.82
CA ASP A 20 6.06 -6.61 2.75
C ASP A 20 4.88 -5.94 3.46
N SER A 21 5.17 -5.39 4.64
CA SER A 21 4.19 -4.66 5.45
C SER A 21 3.67 -3.40 4.76
N THR A 22 4.48 -2.75 3.91
CA THR A 22 4.09 -1.53 3.19
C THR A 22 3.00 -1.84 2.16
N PHE A 23 3.15 -2.94 1.42
CA PHE A 23 2.13 -3.42 0.49
C PHE A 23 0.86 -3.87 1.21
N ALA A 24 0.98 -4.51 2.38
CA ALA A 24 -0.19 -4.84 3.19
C ALA A 24 -0.99 -3.58 3.60
N LEU A 25 -0.31 -2.50 3.97
CA LEU A 25 -0.96 -1.23 4.30
C LEU A 25 -1.64 -0.59 3.08
N LEU A 26 -1.06 -0.70 1.89
CA LEU A 26 -1.70 -0.25 0.65
C LEU A 26 -2.99 -1.00 0.34
N LEU A 27 -3.02 -2.32 0.54
CA LEU A 27 -4.24 -3.13 0.37
C LEU A 27 -5.32 -2.74 1.38
N GLU A 28 -4.95 -2.48 2.64
CA GLU A 28 -5.89 -1.99 3.65
C GLU A 28 -6.41 -0.59 3.33
N ALA A 29 -5.57 0.30 2.83
CA ALA A 29 -5.99 1.62 2.34
C ALA A 29 -7.01 1.49 1.21
N GLN A 30 -6.76 0.62 0.23
CA GLN A 30 -7.69 0.32 -0.85
C GLN A 30 -9.01 -0.25 -0.33
N LYS A 31 -8.99 -1.23 0.58
CA LYS A 31 -10.20 -1.79 1.21
C LYS A 31 -11.05 -0.74 1.93
N ARG A 32 -10.41 0.26 2.54
CA ARG A 32 -11.06 1.38 3.22
C ARG A 32 -11.53 2.49 2.26
N GLY A 33 -11.34 2.29 0.95
CA GLY A 33 -11.73 3.25 -0.08
C GLY A 33 -10.81 4.46 -0.17
N HIS A 34 -9.60 4.39 0.40
CA HIS A 34 -8.56 5.39 0.22
C HIS A 34 -7.86 5.17 -1.13
N GLY A 35 -7.40 6.24 -1.76
CA GLY A 35 -6.73 6.18 -3.05
C GLY A 35 -5.87 7.39 -3.32
#